data_AF-A3IPX2-F1
#
_entry.id   AF-A3IPX2-F1
#
_cell.length_a   1.000
_cell.length_b   1.000
_cell.length_c   1.000
_cell.angle_alpha   90.00
_cell.angle_beta   90.00
_cell.angle_gamma   90.00
#
_symmetry.space_group_name_H-M   'P 1'
#
loop_
_entity.id
_entity.type
_entity.pdbx_description
1 polymer ?
#
loop_
_entity_poly.entity_id
_entity_poly.type
_entity_poly.pdbx_seq_one_letter_code
_entity_poly.pdbx_strand_id
1 'polypeptide(L)'
;MNKDHNQLQENDENPIWTKEDFEKAQPAQRVLPKEFFEAMKRTRGERGKQKAPTKQQVTLRLDPEIIDYFKSIKPDGWQTRLNQALKSYIDEHPIK
;
A
#
# COMPACT_ATOMS: atom_id res chain seq x y z
N MET A 1 -6.02 21.91 1.64
CA MET A 1 -4.65 21.36 1.68
C MET A 1 -4.23 21.04 0.26
N ASN A 2 -3.71 22.04 -0.47
CA ASN A 2 -3.21 21.87 -1.83
C ASN A 2 -1.75 21.43 -1.70
N LYS A 3 -1.47 20.17 -2.03
CA LYS A 3 -0.10 19.76 -2.30
C LYS A 3 0.04 19.82 -3.81
N ASP A 4 0.78 20.79 -4.31
CA ASP A 4 1.18 20.85 -5.70
C ASP A 4 2.16 19.70 -5.96
N HIS A 5 1.66 18.59 -6.50
CA HIS A 5 2.44 17.37 -6.74
C HIS A 5 3.29 17.44 -8.02
N ASN A 6 3.60 18.61 -8.55
CA ASN A 6 4.00 18.72 -9.96
C ASN A 6 5.29 19.49 -10.26
N GLN A 7 6.27 19.45 -9.36
CA GLN A 7 7.63 19.88 -9.69
C GLN A 7 8.63 18.76 -9.36
N LEU A 8 9.07 18.06 -10.41
CA LEU A 8 10.27 17.24 -10.33
C LEU A 8 11.44 18.19 -10.13
N GLN A 9 11.99 18.24 -8.92
CA GLN A 9 13.16 19.06 -8.63
C GLN A 9 14.40 18.37 -9.20
N GLU A 10 15.12 19.05 -10.08
CA GLU A 10 16.45 18.63 -10.49
C GLU A 10 17.39 18.64 -9.27
N ASN A 11 18.16 17.57 -9.12
CA ASN A 11 19.26 17.48 -8.16
C ASN A 11 20.43 16.80 -8.87
N ASP A 12 21.66 17.11 -8.47
CA ASP A 12 22.91 16.56 -9.00
C ASP A 12 22.92 15.01 -8.99
N GLU A 13 22.23 14.38 -8.03
CA GLU A 13 22.12 12.91 -7.95
C GLU A 13 21.02 12.29 -8.83
N ASN A 14 20.09 13.10 -9.37
CA ASN A 14 18.99 12.63 -10.20
C ASN A 14 18.56 13.71 -11.21
N PRO A 15 19.37 13.94 -12.26
CA PRO A 15 19.06 14.92 -13.30
C PRO A 15 17.84 14.49 -14.11
N ILE A 16 17.14 15.46 -14.71
CA ILE A 16 16.08 15.17 -15.68
C ILE A 16 16.70 14.55 -16.94
N TRP A 17 16.14 13.42 -17.37
CA TRP A 17 16.62 12.74 -18.55
C TRP A 17 16.23 13.51 -19.81
N THR A 18 17.23 13.78 -20.65
CA THR A 18 17.09 14.45 -21.94
C THR A 18 17.00 13.43 -23.08
N LYS A 19 16.68 13.89 -24.30
CA LYS A 19 16.63 13.00 -25.47
C LYS A 19 17.96 12.30 -25.76
N GLU A 20 19.07 12.98 -25.51
CA GLU A 20 20.42 12.43 -25.71
C GLU A 20 20.70 11.26 -24.75
N ASP A 21 20.12 11.29 -23.54
CA ASP A 21 20.25 10.19 -22.58
C ASP A 21 19.51 8.94 -23.06
N PHE A 22 18.35 9.11 -23.69
CA PHE A 22 17.59 8.02 -24.31
C PHE A 22 18.30 7.44 -25.55
N GLU A 23 18.99 8.25 -26.34
CA GLU A 23 19.77 7.78 -27.49
C GLU A 23 20.95 6.89 -27.06
N LYS A 24 21.55 7.18 -25.91
CA LYS A 24 22.64 6.38 -25.33
C LYS A 24 22.15 5.17 -24.54
N ALA A 25 20.85 5.07 -24.23
CA ALA A 25 20.30 4.01 -23.42
C ALA A 25 20.45 2.64 -24.10
N GLN A 26 20.95 1.66 -23.36
CA GLN A 26 21.12 0.29 -23.85
C GLN A 26 20.16 -0.68 -23.13
N PRO A 27 19.69 -1.75 -23.80
CA PRO A 27 18.91 -2.80 -23.15
C PRO A 27 19.66 -3.34 -21.94
N ALA A 28 18.96 -3.47 -20.81
CA ALA A 28 19.55 -3.93 -19.55
C ALA A 28 20.30 -5.27 -19.69
N GLN A 29 19.82 -6.15 -20.56
CA GLN A 29 20.43 -7.46 -20.84
C GLN A 29 21.83 -7.36 -21.46
N ARG A 30 22.20 -6.21 -22.05
CA ARG A 30 23.51 -5.98 -22.66
C ARG A 30 24.54 -5.41 -21.69
N VAL A 31 24.10 -4.68 -20.67
CA VAL A 31 24.98 -3.93 -19.75
C VAL A 31 25.06 -4.53 -18.36
N LEU A 32 24.02 -5.22 -17.89
CA LEU A 32 24.01 -5.81 -16.54
C LEU A 32 24.51 -7.27 -16.58
N PRO A 33 25.23 -7.72 -15.53
CA PRO A 33 25.65 -9.12 -15.39
C PRO A 33 24.46 -10.09 -15.40
N LYS A 34 24.66 -11.30 -15.93
CA LYS A 34 23.61 -12.33 -15.99
C LYS A 34 23.06 -12.71 -14.61
N GLU A 35 23.92 -12.71 -13.60
CA GLU A 35 23.59 -13.00 -12.20
C GLU A 35 22.52 -12.06 -11.63
N PHE A 36 22.52 -10.79 -12.05
CA PHE A 36 21.50 -9.81 -11.65
C PHE A 36 20.09 -10.26 -12.06
N PHE A 37 19.96 -10.79 -13.28
CA PHE A 37 18.68 -11.27 -13.77
C PHE A 37 18.25 -12.57 -13.10
N GLU A 38 19.19 -13.44 -12.74
CA GLU A 38 18.88 -14.67 -12.00
C GLU A 38 18.37 -14.36 -10.59
N ALA A 39 18.97 -13.39 -9.89
CA ALA A 39 18.50 -12.93 -8.59
C ALA A 39 17.13 -12.21 -8.64
N MET A 40 16.80 -11.58 -9.78
CA MET A 40 15.55 -10.84 -9.98
C MET A 40 14.40 -11.68 -10.56
N LYS A 41 14.62 -12.97 -10.85
CA LYS A 41 13.56 -13.89 -11.29
C LYS A 41 12.52 -14.06 -10.18
N ARG A 42 11.46 -13.25 -10.23
CA ARG A 42 10.25 -13.46 -9.44
C ARG A 42 9.43 -14.57 -10.04
N THR A 43 8.86 -15.41 -9.19
CA THR A 43 7.92 -16.43 -9.63
C THR A 43 6.69 -15.71 -10.22
N ARG A 44 6.15 -16.20 -11.35
CA ARG A 44 4.94 -15.61 -11.93
C ARG A 44 3.80 -15.67 -10.90
N GLY A 45 3.32 -14.50 -10.45
CA GLY A 45 2.28 -14.38 -9.42
C GLY A 45 2.78 -14.15 -7.99
N GLU A 46 4.09 -14.06 -7.78
CA GLU A 46 4.68 -13.76 -6.48
C GLU A 46 4.40 -12.30 -6.07
N ARG A 47 3.44 -12.12 -5.16
CA ARG A 47 3.21 -10.85 -4.49
C ARG A 47 4.27 -10.68 -3.40
N GLY A 48 4.76 -9.44 -3.22
CA GLY A 48 5.70 -9.14 -2.14
C GLY A 48 5.13 -9.54 -0.78
N LYS A 49 6.01 -9.87 0.17
CA LYS A 49 5.61 -10.23 1.54
C LYS A 49 4.63 -9.19 2.09
N GLN A 50 3.46 -9.64 2.54
CA GLN A 50 2.45 -8.78 3.10
C GLN A 50 2.98 -8.18 4.41
N LYS A 51 3.20 -6.86 4.43
CA LYS A 51 3.91 -6.16 5.52
C LYS A 51 3.12 -6.06 6.83
N ALA A 52 1.82 -6.36 6.83
CA ALA A 52 0.97 -6.29 8.02
C ALA A 52 0.23 -7.63 8.22
N PRO A 53 0.04 -8.08 9.48
CA PRO A 53 -0.77 -9.26 9.76
C PRO A 53 -2.16 -9.10 9.16
N THR A 54 -2.64 -10.16 8.52
CA THR A 54 -3.98 -10.20 7.94
C THR A 54 -5.02 -10.07 9.05
N LYS A 55 -6.08 -9.28 8.80
CA LYS A 55 -7.24 -9.25 9.69
C LYS A 55 -7.74 -10.69 9.87
N GLN A 56 -8.02 -11.09 11.11
CA GLN A 56 -8.60 -12.40 11.37
C GLN A 56 -10.09 -12.36 11.06
N GLN A 57 -10.56 -13.27 10.21
CA GLN A 57 -11.98 -13.46 9.97
C GLN A 57 -12.56 -14.26 11.12
N VAL A 58 -13.44 -13.62 11.91
CA VAL A 58 -14.16 -14.26 13.02
C VAL A 58 -15.66 -14.16 12.78
N THR A 59 -16.40 -15.17 13.24
CA THR A 59 -17.87 -15.14 13.25
C THR A 59 -18.34 -14.50 14.55
N LEU A 60 -18.83 -13.26 14.48
CA LEU A 60 -19.35 -12.49 15.62
C LEU A 60 -20.81 -12.12 15.35
N ARG A 61 -21.66 -12.23 16.37
CA ARG A 61 -23.02 -11.68 16.36
C ARG A 61 -22.99 -10.30 17.00
N LEU A 62 -23.59 -9.33 16.31
CA LEU A 62 -23.74 -7.95 16.78
C LEU A 62 -25.22 -7.61 16.80
N ASP A 63 -25.61 -6.70 17.68
CA ASP A 63 -26.98 -6.20 17.72
C ASP A 63 -27.33 -5.49 16.40
N PRO A 64 -28.59 -5.63 15.92
CA PRO A 64 -29.01 -5.06 14.65
C PRO A 64 -28.83 -3.53 14.63
N GLU A 65 -29.08 -2.86 15.75
CA GLU A 65 -28.93 -1.40 15.88
C GLU A 65 -27.51 -0.92 15.59
N ILE A 66 -26.49 -1.69 16.01
CA ILE A 66 -25.08 -1.39 15.75
C ILE A 66 -24.80 -1.51 14.25
N ILE A 67 -25.30 -2.58 13.62
CA ILE A 67 -25.11 -2.83 12.20
C ILE A 67 -25.77 -1.72 11.37
N ASP A 68 -27.00 -1.35 11.74
CA ASP A 68 -27.78 -0.32 11.04
C ASP A 68 -27.15 1.07 11.20
N TYR A 69 -26.65 1.40 12.39
CA TYR A 69 -25.89 2.62 12.62
C TYR A 69 -24.68 2.74 11.67
N PHE A 70 -23.82 1.73 11.63
CA PHE A 70 -22.62 1.79 10.78
C PHE A 70 -22.94 1.72 9.28
N LYS A 71 -23.99 1.02 8.87
CA LYS A 71 -24.44 0.98 7.47
C LYS A 71 -25.09 2.28 7.00
N SER A 72 -25.84 2.96 7.87
CA SER A 72 -26.55 4.20 7.52
C SER A 72 -25.60 5.36 7.22
N ILE A 73 -24.44 5.43 7.89
CA ILE A 73 -23.43 6.46 7.67
C ILE A 73 -22.79 6.31 6.28
N LYS A 74 -22.39 5.08 5.92
CA LYS A 74 -21.85 4.75 4.59
C LYS A 74 -21.95 3.24 4.34
N PRO A 75 -22.67 2.80 3.30
CA PRO A 75 -22.78 1.37 2.96
C PRO A 75 -21.42 0.72 2.68
N ASP A 76 -20.50 1.44 2.05
CA ASP A 76 -19.15 0.95 1.77
C ASP A 76 -18.19 1.23 2.93
N GLY A 77 -17.59 0.17 3.48
CA GLY A 77 -16.56 0.27 4.50
C GLY A 77 -17.07 0.37 5.94
N TRP A 78 -18.34 0.10 6.19
CA TRP A 78 -18.93 0.06 7.54
C TRP A 78 -18.18 -0.90 8.49
N GLN A 79 -17.71 -2.05 7.98
CA GLN A 79 -16.87 -2.99 8.76
C GLN A 79 -15.51 -2.38 9.16
N THR A 80 -14.90 -1.59 8.28
CA THR A 80 -13.63 -0.90 8.59
C THR A 80 -13.84 0.14 9.67
N ARG A 81 -14.95 0.88 9.62
CA ARG A 81 -15.33 1.87 10.65
C ARG A 81 -15.63 1.21 11.99
N LEU A 82 -16.39 0.11 11.99
CA LEU A 82 -16.63 -0.68 13.18
C LEU A 82 -15.31 -1.14 13.82
N ASN A 83 -14.39 -1.67 13.02
CA ASN A 83 -13.07 -2.06 13.50
C ASN A 83 -12.25 -0.88 14.06
N GLN A 84 -12.38 0.33 13.50
CA GLN A 84 -11.74 1.52 14.05
C GLN A 84 -12.34 1.92 15.40
N ALA A 85 -13.67 1.90 15.53
CA ALA A 85 -14.35 2.18 16.80
C ALA A 85 -13.93 1.19 17.89
N LEU A 86 -13.83 -0.10 17.57
CA LEU A 86 -13.35 -1.12 18.52
C LEU A 86 -11.90 -0.89 18.93
N LYS A 87 -11.04 -0.44 18.01
CA LYS A 87 -9.66 -0.07 18.35
C LYS A 87 -9.62 1.11 19.32
N SER A 88 -10.35 2.18 19.02
CA SER A 88 -10.45 3.33 19.92
C SER A 88 -10.97 2.93 21.30
N TYR A 89 -11.98 2.05 21.36
CA TYR A 89 -12.49 1.53 22.62
C TYR A 89 -11.42 0.79 23.43
N ILE A 90 -10.61 -0.06 22.80
CA ILE A 90 -9.51 -0.79 23.45
C ILE A 90 -8.43 0.18 23.97
N ASP A 91 -8.09 1.20 23.17
CA ASP A 91 -7.09 2.21 23.54
C ASP A 91 -7.56 3.05 24.75
N GLU A 92 -8.87 3.37 24.80
CA GLU A 92 -9.50 4.11 25.90
C GLU A 92 -9.74 3.26 27.14
N HIS A 93 -10.03 1.96 26.97
CA HIS A 93 -10.36 1.00 28.04
C HIS A 93 -9.39 -0.18 28.02
N PRO A 94 -8.12 0.04 28.38
CA PRO A 94 -7.16 -1.05 28.47
C PRO A 94 -7.62 -2.04 29.54
N ILE A 95 -7.92 -3.27 29.10
CA ILE A 95 -8.20 -4.37 30.01
C ILE A 95 -6.87 -4.69 30.72
N LYS A 96 -6.81 -4.42 32.02
CA LYS A 96 -5.67 -4.78 32.88
C LYS A 96 -5.62 -6.27 33.14
#